data_AF-A0A3D4UZB5-F1
#
_entry.id   AF-A0A3D4UZB5-F1
#
_cell.length_a   1.000
_cell.length_b   1.000
_cell.length_c   1.000
_cell.angle_alpha   90.00
_cell.angle_beta   90.00
_cell.angle_gamma   90.00
#
_symmetry.space_group_name_H-M   'P 1'
#
loop_
_entity.id
_entity.type
_entity.pdbx_description
1 polymer ?
#
loop_
_entity_poly.entity_id
_entity_poly.type
_entity_poly.pdbx_seq_one_letter_code
_entity_poly.pdbx_strand_id
1 'polypeptide(L)' 'RISDRRMYPAIDVFRSGTRREELLVAEEEREKVVLLRRYMTQMNAFEAMEFLLKQIKGTKTNEEFLISMNK' A
#
# COMPACT_ATOMS: atom_id res chain seq x y z
N ARG A 1 1.85 -4.51 -18.34
CA ARG A 1 0.88 -4.43 -17.22
C ARG A 1 1.34 -5.37 -16.10
N ILE A 2 0.95 -5.14 -14.84
CA ILE A 2 1.38 -5.96 -13.69
C ILE A 2 0.92 -7.42 -13.85
N SER A 3 -0.27 -7.62 -14.44
CA SER A 3 -0.83 -8.93 -14.82
C SER A 3 0.09 -9.78 -15.69
N ASP A 4 0.85 -9.16 -16.59
CA ASP A 4 1.69 -9.87 -17.57
C ASP A 4 2.89 -10.55 -16.89
N ARG A 5 3.25 -10.05 -15.70
CA ARG A 5 4.28 -10.62 -14.82
C ARG A 5 3.69 -11.55 -13.75
N ARG A 6 2.42 -11.96 -13.87
CA ARG A 6 1.70 -12.88 -12.97
C ARG A 6 1.69 -12.43 -11.50
N MET A 7 1.74 -11.13 -11.24
CA MET A 7 1.57 -10.58 -9.90
C MET A 7 0.10 -10.29 -9.61
N TYR A 8 -0.38 -10.81 -8.47
CA TYR A 8 -1.75 -10.66 -8.01
C TYR A 8 -1.79 -10.20 -6.55
N PRO A 9 -2.69 -9.27 -6.20
CA PRO A 9 -3.68 -8.62 -7.06
C PRO A 9 -3.04 -7.60 -8.03
N ALA A 10 -3.50 -7.57 -9.29
CA ALA A 10 -2.93 -6.72 -10.34
C ALA A 10 -3.45 -5.27 -10.27
N ILE A 11 -3.33 -4.64 -9.10
CA ILE A 11 -3.82 -3.29 -8.81
C ILE A 11 -2.74 -2.26 -9.13
N ASP A 12 -3.14 -1.16 -9.77
CA ASP A 12 -2.28 0.01 -9.91
C ASP A 12 -2.47 0.92 -8.68
N VAL A 13 -1.53 0.84 -7.72
CA VAL A 13 -1.62 1.55 -6.44
C VAL A 13 -1.59 3.06 -6.62
N PHE A 14 -0.84 3.57 -7.62
CA PHE A 14 -0.72 5.02 -7.84
C PHE A 14 -1.97 5.63 -8.45
N ARG A 15 -2.68 4.88 -9.30
CA ARG A 15 -3.95 5.32 -9.88
C ARG A 15 -5.16 5.07 -8.98
N SER A 16 -5.04 4.15 -8.01
CA SER A 16 -6.11 3.80 -7.09
C SER A 16 -6.20 4.80 -5.95
N GLY A 17 -7.39 5.35 -5.69
CA GLY A 17 -7.65 6.23 -4.56
C GLY A 17 -9.15 6.50 -4.40
N THR A 18 -9.55 6.86 -3.19
CA THR A 18 -10.95 7.17 -2.87
C THR A 18 -11.08 8.65 -2.55
N ARG A 19 -12.09 9.33 -3.10
CA ARG A 19 -12.36 10.73 -2.77
C ARG A 19 -12.92 10.83 -1.35
N ARG A 20 -12.46 11.82 -0.59
CA ARG A 20 -12.84 12.05 0.81
C ARG A 20 -12.58 10.83 1.71
N GLU A 21 -11.41 10.22 1.57
CA GLU A 21 -11.03 9.05 2.37
C GLU A 21 -10.94 9.35 3.88
N GLU A 22 -10.76 10.62 4.26
CA GLU A 22 -10.79 11.09 5.66
C GLU A 22 -12.12 10.82 6.40
N LEU A 23 -13.20 10.52 5.68
CA LEU A 23 -14.49 10.14 6.28
C LEU A 23 -14.62 8.63 6.50
N LEU A 24 -13.71 7.83 5.94
CA LEU A 24 -13.81 6.37 5.90
C LEU A 24 -12.76 5.68 6.76
N VAL A 25 -11.61 6.31 6.97
CA VAL A 25 -10.50 5.78 7.76
C VAL A 25 -10.14 6.75 8.88
N ALA A 26 -9.64 6.21 9.99
CA ALA A 26 -9.15 7.04 11.09
C ALA A 26 -7.93 7.86 10.63
N GLU A 27 -7.76 9.07 11.17
CA GLU A 27 -6.68 9.98 10.76
C GLU A 27 -5.29 9.34 10.94
N GLU A 28 -5.10 8.59 12.03
CA GLU A 28 -3.85 7.88 12.33
C GLU A 28 -3.49 6.82 11.28
N GLU A 29 -4.48 6.11 10.75
CA GLU A 29 -4.26 5.13 9.68
C GLU A 29 -4.01 5.83 8.34
N ARG A 30 -4.77 6.91 8.09
CA ARG A 30 -4.66 7.73 6.89
C ARG A 30 -3.26 8.29 6.72
N GLU A 31 -2.68 8.88 7.78
CA GLU A 31 -1.31 9.43 7.74
C GLU A 31 -0.28 8.36 7.35
N LYS A 32 -0.40 7.15 7.91
CA LYS A 32 0.47 6.01 7.60
C LYS A 32 0.34 5.57 6.15
N VAL A 33 -0.89 5.49 5.63
CA VAL A 33 -1.15 5.14 4.22
C VAL A 33 -0.61 6.21 3.28
N VAL A 34 -0.72 7.49 3.62
CA VAL A 34 -0.14 8.59 2.84
C VAL A 34 1.39 8.50 2.81
N LEU A 35 2.03 8.20 3.94
CA LEU A 35 3.48 8.01 4.01
C LEU A 35 3.93 6.82 3.16
N LEU A 36 3.23 5.68 3.27
CA LEU A 36 3.48 4.49 2.44
C LEU A 36 3.38 4.83 0.95
N ARG A 37 2.33 5.56 0.54
CA ARG A 37 2.15 6.00 -0.84
C ARG A 37 3.30 6.88 -1.30
N ARG A 38 3.73 7.85 -0.48
CA ARG A 38 4.89 8.72 -0.79
C ARG A 38 6.16 7.91 -0.98
N TYR A 39 6.44 6.95 -0.10
CA TYR A 39 7.60 6.07 -0.22
C TYR A 39 7.57 5.28 -1.54
N MET A 40 6.40 4.74 -1.89
CA MET A 40 6.22 3.98 -3.13
C MET A 40 6.37 4.86 -4.39
N THR A 41 6.14 6.18 -4.35
CA THR A 41 6.27 7.03 -5.55
C THR A 41 7.66 7.06 -6.18
N GLN A 42 8.70 6.66 -5.43
CA GLN A 42 10.07 6.54 -5.95
C GLN A 42 10.31 5.23 -6.73
N MET A 43 9.37 4.28 -6.65
CA MET A 43 9.47 2.95 -7.26
C MET A 43 8.58 2.86 -8.50
N ASN A 44 8.88 1.90 -9.40
CA ASN A 44 7.94 1.58 -10.46
C ASN A 44 6.72 0.80 -9.91
N ALA A 45 5.60 0.79 -10.64
CA ALA A 45 4.36 0.14 -10.18
C ALA A 45 4.51 -1.37 -9.88
N PHE A 46 5.49 -2.03 -10.49
CA PHE A 46 5.78 -3.44 -10.24
C PHE A 46 6.53 -3.63 -8.92
N GLU A 47 7.63 -2.89 -8.73
CA GLU A 47 8.43 -2.88 -7.50
C GLU A 47 7.59 -2.46 -6.29
N ALA A 48 6.75 -1.45 -6.46
CA ALA A 48 5.84 -0.97 -5.43
C ALA A 48 4.87 -2.08 -4.98
N MET A 49 4.30 -2.83 -5.93
CA MET A 49 3.43 -3.97 -5.62
C MET A 49 4.18 -5.14 -4.99
N GLU A 50 5.40 -5.42 -5.43
CA GLU A 50 6.22 -6.49 -4.89
C GLU A 50 6.63 -6.19 -3.45
N PHE A 51 7.04 -4.94 -3.19
CA PHE A 51 7.32 -4.42 -1.87
C PHE A 51 6.10 -4.55 -0.96
N LEU A 52 4.94 -4.07 -1.41
CA LEU A 52 3.70 -4.12 -0.62
C LEU A 52 3.31 -5.56 -0.27
N LEU A 53 3.35 -6.47 -1.25
CA LEU A 53 3.05 -7.88 -1.04
C LEU A 53 4.03 -8.54 -0.07
N LYS A 54 5.32 -8.18 -0.14
CA LYS A 54 6.34 -8.70 0.78
C LYS A 54 6.06 -8.27 2.22
N GLN A 55 5.69 -7.01 2.44
CA GLN A 55 5.37 -6.52 3.79
C GLN A 55 4.09 -7.15 4.32
N ILE A 56 3.01 -7.18 3.53
CA ILE A 56 1.72 -7.75 3.95
C ILE A 56 1.85 -9.24 4.26
N LYS A 57 2.65 -10.01 3.50
CA LYS A 57 2.92 -11.42 3.79
C LYS A 57 3.61 -11.66 5.13
N GLY A 58 4.29 -10.66 5.69
CA GLY A 58 4.95 -10.72 6.99
C GLY A 58 4.01 -10.52 8.18
N THR A 59 2.76 -10.11 7.94
CA THR A 59 1.79 -9.72 8.97
C THR A 59 0.48 -10.47 8.82
N LYS A 60 -0.26 -10.71 9.91
CA LYS A 60 -1.57 -11.37 9.85
C LYS A 60 -2.70 -10.39 9.55
N THR A 61 -2.57 -9.14 9.98
CA THR A 61 -3.63 -8.13 9.83
C THR A 61 -3.06 -6.83 9.27
N ASN A 62 -3.94 -6.02 8.67
CA ASN A 62 -3.58 -4.69 8.18
C ASN A 62 -3.16 -3.76 9.33
N GLU A 63 -3.75 -3.92 10.51
CA GLU A 63 -3.36 -3.18 11.71
C GLU A 63 -1.91 -3.47 12.11
N GLU A 64 -1.52 -4.75 12.16
CA GLU A 64 -0.14 -5.16 12.43
C GLU A 64 0.83 -4.60 11.38
N PHE A 65 0.44 -4.62 10.10
CA PHE A 65 1.21 -4.02 9.01
C PHE A 65 1.43 -2.52 9.22
N LEU A 66 0.36 -1.76 9.47
CA LEU A 66 0.44 -0.32 9.69
C LEU A 66 1.22 0.04 10.97
N ILE A 67 1.19 -0.80 12.01
CA ILE A 67 2.02 -0.63 13.20
C ILE A 67 3.50 -0.94 12.91
N SER A 68 3.79 -1.97 12.11
CA SER A 68 5.17 -2.37 11.79
C SER A 68 5.96 -1.31 11.01
N MET A 69 5.24 -0.42 10.30
CA MET A 69 5.79 0.73 9.57
C MET A 69 6.31 1.86 10.48
N ASN A 70 5.97 1.85 11.78
CA ASN A 70 6.39 2.84 12.77
C ASN A 70 7.73 2.49 13.47
N LYS A 71 8.47 1.49 12.98
CA LYS A 71 9.80 1.13 13.48
C LYS A 71 10.92 1.65 12.59
#